data_AF-A0A8S3FHB8-F1
#
_entry.id   AF-A0A8S3FHB8-F1
#
_cell.length_a   1.000
_cell.length_b   1.000
_cell.length_c   1.000
_cell.angle_alpha   90.00
_cell.angle_beta   90.00
_cell.angle_gamma   90.00
#
_symmetry.space_group_name_H-M   'P 1'
#
loop_
_entity.id
_entity.type
_entity.pdbx_description
1 polymer ?
#
loop_
_entity_poly.entity_id
_entity_poly.type
_entity_poly.pdbx_seq_one_letter_code
_entity_poly.pdbx_strand_id
1 'polypeptide(L)'
;MNFPSTEDRNCRTNLTFVFTIDEFKQNLATRFSSALWLKAIDFSKLVISGGCVLNAMCRSPFFDTKQQDVNLLYYAEDASDFETIVQSTANILKKIISFDLTHAITMEKVPGVSTYNVFLPCNVRLSFSSISTGNAKQPLSHILHHFDMDICQVVFTGNKIISTFPFLQALATRSFIVYSLHAESPKHLCTRIAKYCNRGFDLLVPINFDGDFELMMAQEETPLYRVEHHQYI
;
A
#
# COMPACT_ATOMS: atom_id res chain seq x y z
N MET A 1 30.95 -2.83 -9.88
CA MET A 1 29.59 -3.29 -9.57
C MET A 1 29.11 -4.12 -10.74
N ASN A 2 28.81 -5.40 -10.52
CA ASN A 2 28.19 -6.23 -11.56
C ASN A 2 26.69 -5.93 -11.54
N PHE A 3 26.17 -5.36 -12.63
CA PHE A 3 24.73 -5.27 -12.84
C PHE A 3 24.16 -6.70 -12.91
N PRO A 4 22.99 -6.97 -12.33
CA PRO A 4 22.34 -8.27 -12.44
C PRO A 4 22.21 -8.65 -13.92
N SER A 5 22.57 -9.89 -14.24
CA SER A 5 22.55 -10.39 -15.60
C SER A 5 21.12 -10.37 -16.15
N THR A 6 20.99 -10.32 -17.47
CA THR A 6 19.72 -10.36 -18.20
C THR A 6 18.82 -11.55 -17.84
N GLU A 7 19.35 -12.59 -17.22
CA GLU A 7 18.58 -13.77 -16.79
C GLU A 7 17.70 -13.49 -15.56
N ASP A 8 18.13 -12.63 -14.63
CA ASP A 8 17.31 -12.17 -13.49
C ASP A 8 16.12 -11.29 -13.92
N ARG A 9 16.19 -10.71 -15.13
CA ARG A 9 15.10 -9.91 -15.70
C ARG A 9 13.91 -10.76 -16.16
N ASN A 10 14.12 -12.05 -16.47
CA ASN A 10 13.06 -12.90 -17.01
C ASN A 10 12.00 -13.31 -15.97
N CYS A 11 12.29 -13.20 -14.66
CA CYS A 11 11.26 -13.33 -13.61
C CYS A 11 10.41 -12.05 -13.42
N ARG A 12 10.84 -10.89 -13.95
CA ARG A 12 10.22 -9.58 -13.68
C ARG A 12 9.17 -9.16 -14.72
N THR A 13 8.92 -9.95 -15.76
CA THR A 13 8.25 -9.49 -16.99
C THR A 13 6.73 -9.70 -17.08
N ASN A 14 6.07 -10.37 -16.14
CA ASN A 14 4.66 -10.78 -16.27
C ASN A 14 3.65 -10.04 -15.36
N LEU A 15 3.94 -8.80 -14.96
CA LEU A 15 2.94 -7.97 -14.28
C LEU A 15 1.76 -7.70 -15.23
N THR A 16 0.63 -8.34 -14.91
CA THR A 16 -0.66 -8.15 -15.59
C THR A 16 -1.69 -7.69 -14.57
N PHE A 17 -2.63 -6.86 -15.01
CA PHE A 17 -3.63 -6.24 -14.15
C PHE A 17 -5.04 -6.76 -14.46
N VAL A 18 -5.90 -6.73 -13.45
CA VAL A 18 -7.34 -7.00 -13.61
C VAL A 18 -7.99 -5.90 -14.44
N PHE A 19 -9.08 -6.24 -15.14
CA PHE A 19 -9.78 -5.33 -16.06
C PHE A 19 -11.10 -4.84 -15.50
N THR A 20 -11.64 -5.51 -14.47
CA THR A 20 -12.93 -5.17 -13.88
C THR A 20 -12.83 -4.92 -12.38
N ILE A 21 -13.76 -4.13 -11.85
CA ILE A 21 -13.87 -3.90 -10.41
C ILE A 21 -14.23 -5.17 -9.65
N ASP A 22 -14.93 -6.11 -10.28
CA ASP A 22 -15.33 -7.38 -9.67
C ASP A 22 -14.14 -8.33 -9.53
N GLU A 23 -13.29 -8.44 -10.57
CA GLU A 23 -12.01 -9.15 -10.47
C GLU A 23 -11.12 -8.54 -9.38
N PHE A 24 -11.04 -7.21 -9.30
CA PHE A 24 -10.32 -6.52 -8.22
C PHE A 24 -10.85 -6.89 -6.84
N LYS A 25 -12.18 -6.82 -6.64
CA LYS A 25 -12.82 -7.15 -5.36
C LYS A 25 -12.64 -8.62 -5.01
N GLN A 26 -12.69 -9.51 -5.99
CA GLN A 26 -12.42 -10.94 -5.80
C GLN A 26 -10.96 -11.16 -5.38
N ASN A 27 -10.00 -10.51 -6.05
CA ASN A 27 -8.59 -10.56 -5.66
C ASN A 27 -8.39 -10.07 -4.24
N LEU A 28 -8.98 -8.93 -3.89
CA LEU A 28 -8.94 -8.38 -2.53
C LEU A 28 -9.51 -9.43 -1.56
N ALA A 29 -10.74 -9.90 -1.76
CA ALA A 29 -11.38 -10.90 -0.92
C ALA A 29 -10.55 -12.18 -0.70
N THR A 30 -10.11 -12.83 -1.78
CA THR A 30 -9.41 -14.12 -1.72
C THR A 30 -8.06 -14.01 -1.02
N ARG A 31 -7.33 -12.91 -1.22
CA ARG A 31 -6.00 -12.70 -0.62
C ARG A 31 -6.05 -12.45 0.87
N PHE A 32 -7.16 -11.87 1.34
CA PHE A 32 -7.41 -11.60 2.76
C PHE A 32 -8.33 -12.67 3.37
N SER A 33 -8.28 -13.90 2.82
CA SER A 33 -8.99 -15.12 3.27
C SER A 33 -10.52 -15.10 3.23
N SER A 34 -11.15 -13.96 2.98
CA SER A 34 -12.60 -13.83 2.82
C SER A 34 -12.99 -12.47 2.25
N ALA A 35 -14.11 -12.40 1.52
CA ALA A 35 -14.76 -11.13 1.17
C ALA A 35 -15.52 -10.50 2.36
N LEU A 36 -15.78 -11.27 3.41
CA LEU A 36 -16.74 -10.88 4.45
C LEU A 36 -16.27 -9.67 5.25
N TRP A 37 -14.97 -9.49 5.45
CA TRP A 37 -14.44 -8.32 6.17
C TRP A 37 -14.70 -7.00 5.44
N LEU A 38 -14.79 -7.02 4.10
CA LEU A 38 -15.13 -5.82 3.31
C LEU A 38 -16.53 -5.28 3.66
N LYS A 39 -17.46 -6.16 4.07
CA LYS A 39 -18.81 -5.75 4.49
C LYS A 39 -18.83 -5.03 5.83
N ALA A 40 -17.75 -5.14 6.61
CA ALA A 40 -17.62 -4.45 7.89
C ALA A 40 -17.07 -3.02 7.76
N ILE A 41 -16.53 -2.67 6.59
CA ILE A 41 -15.91 -1.37 6.36
C ILE A 41 -16.96 -0.34 5.95
N ASP A 42 -17.03 0.77 6.68
CA ASP A 42 -17.84 1.93 6.31
C ASP A 42 -17.11 2.79 5.26
N PHE A 43 -17.30 2.45 3.99
CA PHE A 43 -16.71 3.18 2.86
C PHE A 43 -17.25 4.60 2.66
N SER A 44 -18.25 5.05 3.44
CA SER A 44 -18.66 6.46 3.43
C SER A 44 -17.65 7.36 4.15
N LYS A 45 -16.84 6.78 5.04
CA LYS A 45 -15.84 7.49 5.86
C LYS A 45 -14.42 6.94 5.73
N LEU A 46 -14.27 5.71 5.22
CA LEU A 46 -13.01 5.00 5.07
C LEU A 46 -12.67 4.71 3.61
N VAL A 47 -11.39 4.73 3.28
CA VAL A 47 -10.84 4.18 2.02
C VAL A 47 -9.73 3.18 2.31
N ILE A 48 -9.59 2.18 1.45
CA ILE A 48 -8.42 1.30 1.44
C ILE A 48 -7.35 1.94 0.56
N SER A 49 -6.07 1.90 0.94
CA SER A 49 -5.03 2.67 0.26
C SER A 49 -3.69 1.96 0.11
N GLY A 50 -2.89 2.43 -0.85
CA GLY A 50 -1.49 2.05 -1.00
C GLY A 50 -1.26 0.66 -1.58
N GLY A 51 -0.19 0.00 -1.11
CA GLY A 51 0.30 -1.24 -1.71
C GLY A 51 -0.65 -2.43 -1.67
N CYS A 52 -1.64 -2.44 -0.76
CA CYS A 52 -2.66 -3.49 -0.73
C CYS A 52 -3.64 -3.38 -1.91
N VAL A 53 -3.97 -2.15 -2.33
CA VAL A 53 -4.79 -1.88 -3.52
C VAL A 53 -4.02 -2.28 -4.78
N LEU A 54 -2.76 -1.83 -4.91
CA LEU A 54 -1.88 -2.27 -6.00
C LEU A 54 -1.81 -3.79 -6.10
N ASN A 55 -1.59 -4.47 -4.97
CA ASN A 55 -1.48 -5.92 -4.95
C ASN A 55 -2.76 -6.55 -5.52
N ALA A 56 -3.94 -6.11 -5.07
CA ALA A 56 -5.23 -6.61 -5.55
C ALA A 56 -5.50 -6.28 -7.04
N MET A 57 -4.89 -5.23 -7.59
CA MET A 57 -4.96 -4.92 -9.02
C MET A 57 -4.16 -5.90 -9.89
N CYS A 58 -3.13 -6.56 -9.35
CA CYS A 58 -2.36 -7.56 -10.11
C CYS A 58 -3.16 -8.86 -10.28
N ARG A 59 -3.14 -9.46 -11.47
CA ARG A 59 -3.74 -10.80 -11.71
C ARG A 59 -2.97 -11.89 -10.95
N SER A 60 -1.65 -11.78 -10.91
CA SER A 60 -0.78 -12.64 -10.10
C SER A 60 -0.40 -11.90 -8.81
N PRO A 61 -0.89 -12.35 -7.64
CA PRO A 61 -0.57 -11.73 -6.36
C PRO A 61 0.91 -11.73 -6.03
N PHE A 62 1.35 -10.68 -5.33
CA PHE A 62 2.55 -10.74 -4.53
C PHE A 62 2.23 -11.46 -3.21
N PHE A 63 2.86 -12.60 -2.97
CA PHE A 63 2.68 -13.43 -1.77
C PHE A 63 3.68 -13.06 -0.66
N ASP A 64 4.26 -11.86 -0.72
CA ASP A 64 5.53 -11.50 -0.06
C ASP A 64 5.52 -11.38 1.47
N THR A 65 4.48 -11.83 2.19
CA THR A 65 4.42 -11.52 3.62
C THR A 65 3.80 -12.62 4.47
N LYS A 66 4.45 -12.86 5.62
CA LYS A 66 3.88 -13.59 6.77
C LYS A 66 2.60 -12.94 7.31
N GLN A 67 2.42 -11.64 7.09
CA GLN A 67 1.24 -10.86 7.51
C GLN A 67 0.79 -9.91 6.38
N GLN A 68 -0.47 -10.04 5.97
CA GLN A 68 -1.09 -9.21 4.94
C GLN A 68 -1.64 -7.92 5.58
N ASP A 69 -1.19 -6.76 5.12
CA ASP A 69 -1.52 -5.46 5.72
C ASP A 69 -2.48 -4.65 4.83
N VAL A 70 -3.55 -4.12 5.40
CA VAL A 70 -4.56 -3.29 4.73
C VAL A 70 -4.60 -1.93 5.40
N ASN A 71 -4.21 -0.89 4.67
CA ASN A 71 -4.25 0.48 5.17
C ASN A 71 -5.63 1.08 4.92
N LEU A 72 -6.37 1.34 5.98
CA LEU A 72 -7.66 2.01 6.01
C LEU A 72 -7.47 3.46 6.47
N LEU A 73 -7.79 4.42 5.61
CA LEU A 73 -7.68 5.84 5.93
C LEU A 73 -9.05 6.42 6.23
N TYR A 74 -9.16 7.01 7.41
CA TYR A 74 -10.31 7.79 7.85
C TYR A 74 -10.10 9.25 7.48
N TYR A 75 -10.98 9.80 6.65
CA TYR A 75 -10.80 11.14 6.05
C TYR A 75 -12.02 12.05 6.22
N ALA A 76 -12.96 11.69 7.09
CA ALA A 76 -14.09 12.55 7.42
C ALA A 76 -13.67 13.68 8.37
N GLU A 77 -14.41 14.79 8.33
CA GLU A 77 -14.08 16.04 9.05
C GLU A 77 -14.07 15.87 10.57
N ASP A 78 -14.92 14.98 11.09
CA ASP A 78 -15.03 14.76 12.54
C ASP A 78 -14.02 13.71 13.03
N ALA A 79 -12.89 14.16 13.56
CA ALA A 79 -11.89 13.28 14.14
C ALA A 79 -12.39 12.52 15.40
N SER A 80 -13.43 13.01 16.08
CA SER A 80 -13.96 12.38 17.29
C SER A 80 -14.69 11.06 17.00
N ASP A 81 -15.16 10.90 15.75
CA ASP A 81 -15.81 9.68 15.26
C ASP A 81 -14.83 8.54 14.94
N PHE A 82 -13.53 8.80 14.83
CA PHE A 82 -12.56 7.84 14.31
C PHE A 82 -12.50 6.55 15.16
N GLU A 83 -12.32 6.68 16.48
CA GLU A 83 -12.29 5.53 17.39
C GLU A 83 -13.61 4.76 17.39
N THR A 84 -14.74 5.46 17.32
CA THR A 84 -16.07 4.85 17.24
C THR A 84 -16.22 3.99 15.97
N ILE A 85 -15.72 4.46 14.82
CA ILE A 85 -15.76 3.72 13.56
C ILE A 85 -14.86 2.50 13.60
N VAL A 86 -13.65 2.61 14.15
CA VAL A 86 -12.74 1.47 14.33
C VAL A 86 -13.41 0.42 15.23
N GLN A 87 -13.96 0.83 16.37
CA GLN A 87 -14.63 -0.06 17.31
C GLN A 87 -15.88 -0.72 16.71
N SER A 88 -16.68 0.05 15.97
CA SER A 88 -17.86 -0.45 15.24
C SER A 88 -17.46 -1.49 14.20
N THR A 89 -16.43 -1.20 13.40
CA THR A 89 -15.87 -2.11 12.40
C THR A 89 -15.38 -3.40 13.05
N ALA A 90 -14.59 -3.31 14.12
CA ALA A 90 -14.11 -4.47 14.88
C ALA A 90 -15.25 -5.32 15.45
N ASN A 91 -16.33 -4.68 15.94
CA ASN A 91 -17.51 -5.38 16.45
C ASN A 91 -18.28 -6.11 15.35
N ILE A 92 -18.43 -5.51 14.16
CA ILE A 92 -19.05 -6.17 13.00
C ILE A 92 -18.19 -7.36 12.55
N LEU A 93 -16.87 -7.18 12.46
CA LEU A 93 -15.92 -8.25 12.12
C LEU A 93 -16.02 -9.41 13.10
N LYS A 94 -16.12 -9.13 14.41
CA LYS A 94 -16.31 -10.16 15.44
C LYS A 94 -17.58 -10.96 15.18
N LYS A 95 -18.72 -10.30 14.90
CA LYS A 95 -20.00 -10.98 14.61
C LYS A 95 -19.95 -11.83 13.33
N ILE A 96 -19.22 -11.38 12.32
CA ILE A 96 -19.06 -12.09 11.05
C ILE A 96 -18.19 -13.34 11.22
N ILE A 97 -17.11 -13.25 12.00
CA ILE A 97 -16.10 -14.30 12.15
C ILE A 97 -16.43 -15.27 13.30
N SER A 98 -17.20 -14.84 14.30
CA SER A 98 -17.57 -15.65 15.47
C SER A 98 -18.40 -16.90 15.19
N PHE A 99 -18.78 -17.14 13.92
CA PHE A 99 -19.54 -18.32 13.54
C PHE A 99 -18.68 -19.59 13.41
N ASP A 100 -17.34 -19.52 13.37
CA ASP A 100 -16.55 -20.74 13.08
C ASP A 100 -15.09 -20.80 13.60
N LEU A 101 -14.58 -19.82 14.37
CA LEU A 101 -13.15 -19.81 14.74
C LEU A 101 -12.87 -19.42 16.19
N THR A 102 -12.06 -20.25 16.86
CA THR A 102 -11.40 -20.04 18.16
C THR A 102 -10.35 -18.91 18.17
N HIS A 103 -10.14 -18.24 17.04
CA HIS A 103 -9.15 -17.18 16.90
C HIS A 103 -9.80 -15.81 17.13
N ALA A 104 -9.48 -15.20 18.26
CA ALA A 104 -10.03 -13.91 18.64
C ALA A 104 -9.48 -12.78 17.76
N ILE A 105 -10.38 -11.94 17.25
CA ILE A 105 -10.02 -10.64 16.66
C ILE A 105 -9.50 -9.75 17.78
N THR A 106 -8.26 -9.28 17.65
CA THR A 106 -7.64 -8.33 18.59
C THR A 106 -7.57 -6.94 17.98
N MET A 107 -7.60 -5.93 18.85
CA MET A 107 -7.48 -4.53 18.48
C MET A 107 -6.43 -3.88 19.37
N GLU A 108 -5.53 -3.11 18.77
CA GLU A 108 -4.42 -2.43 19.43
C GLU A 108 -4.36 -0.99 18.97
N LYS A 109 -4.23 -0.03 19.90
CA LYS A 109 -3.91 1.36 19.58
C LYS A 109 -2.40 1.53 19.56
N VAL A 110 -1.85 2.08 18.47
CA VAL A 110 -0.42 2.32 18.36
C VAL A 110 -0.03 3.49 19.28
N PRO A 111 0.94 3.32 20.21
CA PRO A 111 1.34 4.39 21.10
C PRO A 111 1.88 5.61 20.35
N GLY A 112 1.44 6.81 20.76
CA GLY A 112 1.95 8.08 20.24
C GLY A 112 1.41 8.52 18.88
N VAL A 113 0.55 7.73 18.22
CA VAL A 113 -0.05 8.07 16.92
C VAL A 113 -1.54 7.75 16.86
N SER A 114 -2.26 8.42 15.96
CA SER A 114 -3.70 8.19 15.71
C SER A 114 -3.95 6.99 14.79
N THR A 115 -3.41 5.83 15.18
CA THR A 115 -3.52 4.58 14.42
C THR A 115 -4.02 3.44 15.31
N TYR A 116 -4.93 2.64 14.77
CA TYR A 116 -5.43 1.41 15.38
C TYR A 116 -5.16 0.23 14.47
N ASN A 117 -4.62 -0.85 15.02
CA ASN A 117 -4.47 -2.12 14.31
C ASN A 117 -5.59 -3.07 14.74
N VAL A 118 -6.32 -3.63 13.79
CA VAL A 118 -7.25 -4.75 14.02
C VAL A 118 -6.66 -5.99 13.37
N PHE A 119 -6.39 -7.02 14.16
CA PHE A 119 -5.83 -8.27 13.68
C PHE A 119 -6.94 -9.30 13.47
N LEU A 120 -7.01 -9.81 12.24
CA LEU A 120 -7.94 -10.84 11.83
C LEU A 120 -7.23 -12.21 11.76
N PRO A 121 -7.98 -13.32 11.73
CA PRO A 121 -7.43 -14.63 11.40
C PRO A 121 -6.66 -14.62 10.07
N CYS A 122 -5.85 -15.67 9.86
CA CYS A 122 -5.07 -15.83 8.63
C CYS A 122 -4.03 -14.72 8.39
N ASN A 123 -3.53 -14.12 9.47
CA ASN A 123 -2.48 -13.10 9.46
C ASN A 123 -2.85 -11.85 8.64
N VAL A 124 -4.10 -11.42 8.69
CA VAL A 124 -4.52 -10.14 8.11
C VAL A 124 -4.50 -9.06 9.19
N ARG A 125 -3.82 -7.93 8.93
CA ARG A 125 -3.84 -6.73 9.76
C ARG A 125 -4.56 -5.62 9.00
N LEU A 126 -5.56 -5.04 9.65
CA LEU A 126 -6.21 -3.82 9.22
C LEU A 126 -5.61 -2.66 10.01
N SER A 127 -4.85 -1.79 9.34
CA SER A 127 -4.24 -0.60 9.93
C SER A 127 -5.12 0.61 9.64
N PHE A 128 -5.81 1.12 10.65
CA PHE A 128 -6.66 2.28 10.56
C PHE A 128 -5.87 3.51 10.96
N SER A 129 -5.84 4.53 10.10
CA SER A 129 -5.20 5.81 10.41
C SER A 129 -6.13 6.97 10.06
N SER A 130 -6.16 7.99 10.93
CA SER A 130 -6.86 9.25 10.65
C SER A 130 -5.96 10.18 9.84
N ILE A 131 -6.50 10.77 8.78
CA ILE A 131 -5.81 11.78 7.97
C ILE A 131 -6.64 13.08 7.97
N SER A 132 -6.00 14.17 8.39
CA SER A 132 -6.61 15.49 8.30
C SER A 132 -6.55 15.96 6.86
N THR A 133 -7.71 16.11 6.23
CA THR A 133 -7.82 16.67 4.88
C THR A 133 -8.10 18.19 4.89
N GLY A 134 -8.26 18.78 6.08
CA GLY A 134 -8.67 20.17 6.26
C GLY A 134 -9.95 20.50 5.48
N ASN A 135 -10.04 21.71 4.95
CA ASN A 135 -11.14 22.14 4.07
C ASN A 135 -10.88 21.81 2.59
N ALA A 136 -10.14 20.73 2.29
CA ALA A 136 -9.83 20.38 0.92
C ALA A 136 -11.11 20.05 0.14
N LYS A 137 -11.33 20.77 -0.96
CA LYS A 137 -12.45 20.50 -1.89
C LYS A 137 -12.42 19.08 -2.47
N GLN A 138 -11.23 18.47 -2.48
CA GLN A 138 -10.98 17.12 -3.01
C GLN A 138 -10.15 16.31 -2.01
N PRO A 139 -10.77 15.78 -0.94
CA PRO A 139 -10.06 15.09 0.14
C PRO A 139 -9.26 13.88 -0.37
N LEU A 140 -9.80 13.13 -1.33
CA LEU A 140 -9.10 11.97 -1.91
C LEU A 140 -7.82 12.35 -2.66
N SER A 141 -7.82 13.48 -3.38
CA SER A 141 -6.59 13.97 -4.03
C SER A 141 -5.54 14.33 -2.98
N HIS A 142 -5.95 14.99 -1.90
CA HIS A 142 -5.05 15.33 -0.79
C HIS A 142 -4.44 14.10 -0.13
N ILE A 143 -5.23 13.06 0.11
CA ILE A 143 -4.79 11.76 0.64
C ILE A 143 -3.77 11.12 -0.30
N LEU A 144 -4.07 11.08 -1.60
CA LEU A 144 -3.21 10.44 -2.58
C LEU A 144 -1.84 11.11 -2.68
N HIS A 145 -1.78 12.44 -2.57
CA HIS A 145 -0.51 13.17 -2.61
C HIS A 145 0.29 13.12 -1.30
N HIS A 146 -0.26 12.54 -0.22
CA HIS A 146 0.48 12.30 1.03
C HIS A 146 1.38 11.06 0.99
N PHE A 147 1.23 10.19 -0.01
CA PHE A 147 2.11 9.04 -0.14
C PHE A 147 3.51 9.45 -0.61
N ASP A 148 4.50 8.89 0.08
CA ASP A 148 5.93 9.04 -0.17
C ASP A 148 6.41 8.37 -1.47
N MET A 149 5.61 7.46 -2.05
CA MET A 149 5.90 6.80 -3.33
C MET A 149 4.71 6.91 -4.27
N ASP A 150 4.96 7.26 -5.53
CA ASP A 150 3.92 7.35 -6.57
C ASP A 150 3.17 6.04 -6.78
N ILE A 151 3.86 4.90 -6.68
CA ILE A 151 3.26 3.56 -6.77
C ILE A 151 2.31 3.21 -5.62
N CYS A 152 2.30 4.03 -4.55
CA CYS A 152 1.33 3.93 -3.46
C CYS A 152 0.16 4.91 -3.60
N GLN A 153 0.15 5.80 -4.61
CA GLN A 153 -0.87 6.83 -4.81
C GLN A 153 -2.13 6.25 -5.47
N VAL A 154 -2.76 5.32 -4.77
CA VAL A 154 -4.00 4.66 -5.18
C VAL A 154 -4.88 4.36 -3.97
N VAL A 155 -6.19 4.54 -4.14
CA VAL A 155 -7.21 4.24 -3.13
C VAL A 155 -8.37 3.46 -3.74
N PHE A 156 -9.04 2.67 -2.90
CA PHE A 156 -10.29 2.00 -3.21
C PHE A 156 -11.38 2.47 -2.25
N THR A 157 -12.49 2.95 -2.82
CA THR A 157 -13.63 3.56 -2.12
C THR A 157 -14.79 2.59 -1.88
N GLY A 158 -14.56 1.28 -1.98
CA GLY A 158 -15.63 0.27 -1.93
C GLY A 158 -16.32 0.02 -3.27
N ASN A 159 -16.31 1.00 -4.18
CA ASN A 159 -16.91 0.89 -5.52
C ASN A 159 -16.01 1.36 -6.67
N LYS A 160 -14.98 2.17 -6.40
CA LYS A 160 -14.09 2.73 -7.42
C LYS A 160 -12.64 2.65 -6.95
N ILE A 161 -11.74 2.52 -7.92
CA ILE A 161 -10.31 2.72 -7.71
C ILE A 161 -10.01 4.12 -8.21
N ILE A 162 -9.36 4.93 -7.38
CA ILE A 162 -8.97 6.29 -7.70
C ILE A 162 -7.45 6.37 -7.49
N SER A 163 -6.76 6.96 -8.46
CA SER A 163 -5.31 7.09 -8.44
C SER A 163 -4.88 8.43 -8.97
N THR A 164 -3.62 8.76 -8.76
CA THR A 164 -2.99 9.90 -9.43
C THR A 164 -2.45 9.50 -10.79
N PHE A 165 -2.07 10.49 -11.61
CA PHE A 165 -1.35 10.23 -12.85
C PHE A 165 0.04 9.58 -12.62
N PRO A 166 0.86 10.04 -11.66
CA PRO A 166 2.10 9.35 -11.29
C PRO A 166 1.95 7.86 -11.00
N PHE A 167 0.89 7.44 -10.31
CA PHE A 167 0.61 6.02 -10.10
C PHE A 167 0.42 5.27 -11.43
N LEU A 168 -0.37 5.82 -12.36
CA LEU A 168 -0.59 5.20 -13.67
C LEU A 168 0.70 5.13 -14.49
N GLN A 169 1.53 6.19 -14.41
CA GLN A 169 2.85 6.19 -15.02
C GLN A 169 3.71 5.08 -14.43
N ALA A 170 3.73 4.93 -13.10
CA ALA A 170 4.49 3.88 -12.42
C ALA A 170 4.08 2.46 -12.85
N LEU A 171 2.78 2.22 -13.06
CA LEU A 171 2.28 0.96 -13.62
C LEU A 171 2.73 0.75 -15.06
N ALA A 172 2.65 1.79 -15.89
CA ALA A 172 2.97 1.72 -17.31
C ALA A 172 4.47 1.50 -17.56
N THR A 173 5.32 2.20 -16.80
CA THR A 173 6.78 2.12 -16.93
C THR A 173 7.40 1.02 -16.09
N ARG A 174 6.62 0.41 -15.18
CA ARG A 174 7.09 -0.55 -14.17
C ARG A 174 8.23 0.03 -13.34
N SER A 175 8.10 1.30 -12.98
CA SER A 175 9.08 2.00 -12.18
C SER A 175 8.40 2.97 -11.22
N PHE A 176 9.10 3.42 -10.19
CA PHE A 176 8.51 4.30 -9.19
C PHE A 176 9.53 5.30 -8.66
N ILE A 177 9.04 6.43 -8.16
CA ILE A 177 9.85 7.43 -7.47
C ILE A 177 9.44 7.52 -6.00
N VAL A 178 10.39 7.96 -5.19
CA VAL A 178 10.19 8.23 -3.77
C VAL A 178 10.34 9.73 -3.56
N TYR A 179 9.28 10.40 -3.12
CA TYR A 179 9.25 11.85 -2.90
C TYR A 179 9.94 12.28 -1.61
N SER A 180 10.08 11.37 -0.65
CA SER A 180 10.57 11.64 0.70
C SER A 180 11.96 11.05 0.97
N LEU A 181 12.80 10.90 -0.06
CA LEU A 181 14.12 10.28 0.07
C LEU A 181 15.06 10.97 1.08
N HIS A 182 14.77 12.23 1.44
CA HIS A 182 15.53 13.00 2.43
C HIS A 182 14.96 12.94 3.87
N ALA A 183 13.97 12.10 4.13
CA ALA A 183 13.34 12.01 5.45
C ALA A 183 14.22 11.26 6.48
N GLU A 184 14.17 11.71 7.73
CA GLU A 184 15.05 11.32 8.85
C GLU A 184 14.97 9.84 9.29
N SER A 185 14.03 9.04 8.74
CA SER A 185 13.89 7.61 9.07
C SER A 185 14.06 6.70 7.84
N PRO A 186 15.29 6.54 7.34
CA PRO A 186 15.53 5.86 6.07
C PRO A 186 15.26 4.34 6.13
N LYS A 187 15.31 3.70 7.29
CA LYS A 187 15.19 2.23 7.40
C LYS A 187 13.80 1.70 6.97
N HIS A 188 12.72 2.29 7.48
CA HIS A 188 11.37 1.87 7.10
C HIS A 188 11.08 2.14 5.62
N LEU A 189 11.65 3.22 5.08
CA LEU A 189 11.55 3.57 3.68
C LEU A 189 12.29 2.54 2.81
N CYS A 190 13.54 2.19 3.13
CA CYS A 190 14.32 1.17 2.43
C CYS A 190 13.60 -0.18 2.34
N THR A 191 13.04 -0.69 3.45
CA THR A 191 12.27 -1.94 3.44
C THR A 191 11.06 -1.86 2.50
N ARG A 192 10.38 -0.70 2.44
CA ARG A 192 9.24 -0.51 1.53
C ARG A 192 9.69 -0.42 0.07
N ILE A 193 10.82 0.22 -0.21
CA ILE A 193 11.42 0.30 -1.54
C ILE A 193 11.80 -1.11 -2.00
N ALA A 194 12.56 -1.84 -1.19
CA ALA A 194 12.96 -3.24 -1.44
C ALA A 194 11.75 -4.12 -1.75
N LYS A 195 10.66 -3.97 -0.98
CA LYS A 195 9.40 -4.66 -1.23
C LYS A 195 8.86 -4.41 -2.64
N TYR A 196 8.84 -3.17 -3.14
CA TYR A 196 8.34 -2.90 -4.50
C TYR A 196 9.33 -3.30 -5.60
N CYS A 197 10.64 -3.22 -5.33
CA CYS A 197 11.66 -3.76 -6.22
C CYS A 197 11.53 -5.27 -6.43
N ASN A 198 11.31 -6.02 -5.34
CA ASN A 198 11.08 -7.47 -5.38
C ASN A 198 9.78 -7.85 -6.11
N ARG A 199 8.84 -6.91 -6.23
CA ARG A 199 7.59 -7.05 -6.98
C ARG A 199 7.73 -6.74 -8.47
N GLY A 200 8.94 -6.42 -8.93
CA GLY A 200 9.24 -6.18 -10.33
C GLY A 200 9.09 -4.72 -10.77
N PHE A 201 9.14 -3.76 -9.83
CA PHE A 201 9.20 -2.34 -10.15
C PHE A 201 10.61 -1.79 -9.98
N ASP A 202 11.09 -0.97 -10.91
CA ASP A 202 12.41 -0.36 -10.80
C ASP A 202 12.32 0.97 -10.04
N LEU A 203 13.16 1.17 -9.02
CA LEU A 203 13.29 2.46 -8.35
C LEU A 203 14.04 3.43 -9.27
N LEU A 204 13.47 4.61 -9.52
CA LEU A 204 14.17 5.71 -10.18
C LEU A 204 14.70 6.69 -9.14
N VAL A 205 16.02 6.87 -9.12
CA VAL A 205 16.73 7.82 -8.27
C VAL A 205 17.35 8.95 -9.10
N PRO A 206 17.34 10.21 -8.63
CA PRO A 206 18.06 11.30 -9.28
C PRO A 206 19.56 11.00 -9.42
N ILE A 207 20.20 11.51 -10.49
CA ILE A 207 21.63 11.27 -10.76
C ILE A 207 22.55 11.78 -9.63
N ASN A 208 22.14 12.85 -8.94
CA ASN A 208 22.91 13.49 -7.87
C ASN A 208 22.52 12.98 -6.46
N PHE A 209 21.98 11.77 -6.35
CA PHE A 209 21.55 11.22 -5.07
C PHE A 209 22.74 10.69 -4.24
N ASP A 210 22.72 10.95 -2.93
CA ASP A 210 23.86 10.81 -2.01
C ASP A 210 24.26 9.35 -1.72
N GLY A 211 25.54 9.10 -1.43
CA GLY A 211 26.14 7.76 -1.35
C GLY A 211 25.64 6.88 -0.19
N ASP A 212 25.15 7.48 0.89
CA ASP A 212 24.67 6.75 2.08
C ASP A 212 23.41 5.91 1.81
N PHE A 213 22.55 6.36 0.91
CA PHE A 213 21.36 5.61 0.51
C PHE A 213 21.70 4.36 -0.29
N GLU A 214 22.74 4.42 -1.13
CA GLU A 214 23.23 3.26 -1.86
C GLU A 214 23.75 2.19 -0.91
N LEU A 215 24.45 2.60 0.15
CA LEU A 215 24.92 1.70 1.20
C LEU A 215 23.74 1.02 1.92
N MET A 216 22.67 1.75 2.21
CA MET A 216 21.47 1.20 2.86
C MET A 216 20.70 0.23 1.95
N MET A 217 20.57 0.55 0.66
CA MET A 217 19.90 -0.31 -0.31
C MET A 217 20.70 -1.58 -0.62
N ALA A 218 22.03 -1.52 -0.56
CA ALA A 218 22.90 -2.69 -0.64
C ALA A 218 22.71 -3.64 0.54
N GLN A 219 22.43 -3.13 1.75
CA GLN A 219 22.11 -3.96 2.92
C GLN A 219 20.78 -4.72 2.77
N GLU A 220 19.83 -4.16 2.01
CA GLU A 220 18.54 -4.78 1.71
C GLU A 220 18.60 -5.63 0.41
N GLU A 221 19.80 -5.92 -0.10
CA GLU A 221 20.06 -6.72 -1.33
C GLU A 221 19.24 -6.26 -2.55
N THR A 222 18.91 -4.97 -2.60
CA THR A 222 17.99 -4.44 -3.62
C THR A 222 18.77 -3.77 -4.75
N PRO A 223 18.67 -4.26 -6.01
CA PRO A 223 19.36 -3.64 -7.13
C PRO A 223 18.81 -2.24 -7.40
N LEU A 224 19.71 -1.26 -7.47
CA LEU A 224 19.41 0.12 -7.84
C LEU A 224 19.63 0.33 -9.34
N TYR A 225 18.64 0.94 -10.00
CA TYR A 225 18.76 1.35 -11.40
C TYR A 225 18.86 2.88 -11.46
N ARG A 226 20.02 3.39 -11.87
CA ARG A 226 20.18 4.80 -12.15
C ARG A 226 19.59 5.09 -13.53
N VAL A 227 18.69 6.07 -13.59
CA VAL A 227 18.22 6.59 -14.88
C VAL A 227 19.19 7.67 -15.32
N GLU A 228 20.06 7.34 -16.26
CA GLU A 228 20.79 8.38 -16.99
C GLU A 228 19.80 9.07 -17.92
N HIS A 229 19.50 10.35 -17.65
CA HIS A 229 18.86 11.20 -18.65
C HIS A 229 19.83 11.36 -19.83
N HIS A 230 19.76 10.44 -20.79
CA HIS A 230 20.22 10.75 -22.13
C HIS A 230 19.27 11.83 -22.65
N GLN A 231 19.87 12.98 -22.96
CA GLN A 231 19.23 14.21 -23.40
C GLN A 231 18.15 13.91 -24.46
N TYR A 232 16.88 14.03 -24.07
CA TYR A 232 15.84 14.32 -25.04
C TYR A 232 15.83 15.85 -25.21
N ILE A 233 16.60 16.31 -26.19
CA ILE A 233 16.41 17.60 -26.87
C ILE A 233 15.56 17.31 -28.10
#